data_AF-A0A7X7DRM3-F1
#
_entry.id   AF-A0A7X7DRM3-F1
#
_cell.length_a   1.000
_cell.length_b   1.000
_cell.length_c   1.000
_cell.angle_alpha   90.00
_cell.angle_beta   90.00
_cell.angle_gamma   90.00
#
_symmetry.space_group_name_H-M   'P 1'
#
loop_
_entity.id
_entity.type
_entity.pdbx_description
1 polymer ?
#
loop_
_entity_poly.entity_id
_entity_poly.type
_entity_poly.pdbx_seq_one_letter_code
_entity_poly.pdbx_strand_id
1 'polypeptide(L)'
;MKRVVAAFPGTCGELFQGTLDGVQCLVSCPVDRMARLELLLEEGEGISVPPEMSKTRRALELALARRPLPGALRVRRLEALPEGKGYASSTADILAALYG
;
A
#
# COMPACT_ATOMS: atom_id res chain seq x y z
N MET A 1 10.10 0.69 -20.55
CA MET A 1 9.83 -0.14 -19.35
C MET A 1 10.55 0.47 -18.15
N LYS A 2 9.82 0.91 -17.12
CA LYS A 2 10.40 1.44 -15.86
C LYS A 2 10.01 0.52 -14.70
N ARG A 3 10.98 0.21 -13.83
CA ARG A 3 10.77 -0.67 -12.68
C ARG A 3 11.22 0.02 -11.40
N VAL A 4 10.37 -0.01 -10.38
CA VAL A 4 10.66 0.48 -9.03
C VAL A 4 10.29 -0.60 -8.01
N VAL A 5 11.07 -0.70 -6.94
CA VAL A 5 10.70 -1.49 -5.75
C VAL A 5 10.50 -0.52 -4.60
N ALA A 6 9.30 -0.52 -4.04
CA ALA A 6 8.94 0.29 -2.88
C ALA A 6 8.73 -0.61 -1.66
N ALA A 7 9.15 -0.13 -0.50
CA ALA A 7 8.99 -0.82 0.77
C ALA A 7 8.36 0.13 1.79
N PHE A 8 7.36 -0.34 2.52
CA PHE A 8 6.73 0.39 3.61
C PHE A 8 6.67 -0.48 4.87
N PRO A 9 6.95 0.08 6.05
CA PRO A 9 6.89 -0.67 7.29
C PRO A 9 5.45 -1.00 7.64
N GLY A 10 5.28 -2.18 8.23
CA GLY A 10 4.08 -2.49 9.01
C GLY A 10 4.04 -1.63 10.27
N THR A 11 2.90 -1.64 10.93
CA THR A 11 2.72 -0.94 12.21
C THR A 11 1.99 -1.83 13.19
N CYS A 12 2.24 -1.67 14.48
CA CYS A 12 1.21 -1.97 15.49
C CYS A 12 0.07 -0.98 15.24
N GLY A 13 -0.97 -1.43 14.52
CA GLY A 13 -2.02 -0.55 13.97
C GLY A 13 -2.74 0.24 15.05
N GLU A 14 -2.94 -0.36 16.22
CA GLU A 14 -3.67 0.23 17.35
C GLU A 14 -2.82 0.07 18.62
N LEU A 15 -1.66 0.77 18.68
CA LEU A 15 -0.83 0.73 19.88
C LEU A 15 -1.54 1.38 21.06
N PHE A 16 -2.23 2.50 20.79
CA PHE A 16 -3.16 3.13 21.73
C PHE A 16 -4.42 3.56 20.98
N GLN A 17 -5.57 3.39 21.62
CA GLN A 17 -6.86 3.87 21.13
C GLN A 17 -7.66 4.45 22.30
N GLY A 18 -8.17 5.67 22.14
CA GLY A 18 -8.90 6.36 23.20
C GLY A 18 -9.31 7.77 22.82
N THR A 19 -9.41 8.65 23.81
CA THR A 19 -9.68 10.07 23.60
C THR A 19 -8.59 10.94 24.23
N LEU A 20 -8.24 12.01 23.53
CA LEU A 20 -7.37 13.07 24.03
C LEU A 20 -8.16 14.37 23.94
N ASP A 21 -8.42 15.01 25.07
CA ASP A 21 -9.23 16.24 25.16
C ASP A 21 -10.61 16.13 24.49
N GLY A 22 -11.24 14.96 24.62
CA GLY A 22 -12.55 14.65 24.00
C GLY A 22 -12.50 14.26 22.52
N VAL A 23 -11.32 14.29 21.87
CA VAL A 23 -11.13 13.90 20.47
C VAL A 23 -10.70 12.43 20.40
N GLN A 24 -11.34 11.65 19.55
CA GLN A 24 -10.93 10.26 19.29
C GLN A 24 -9.51 10.23 18.72
N CYS A 25 -8.62 9.48 19.36
CA CYS A 25 -7.23 9.33 18.98
C CYS A 25 -6.86 7.86 18.85
N LEU A 26 -6.11 7.55 17.80
CA LEU A 26 -5.53 6.25 17.55
C LEU A 26 -4.07 6.45 17.16
N VAL A 27 -3.19 5.79 17.90
CA VAL A 27 -1.74 5.89 17.71
C VAL A 27 -1.24 4.56 17.16
N SER A 28 -0.62 4.61 15.99
CA SER A 28 0.09 3.48 15.39
C SER A 28 1.59 3.63 15.59
N CYS A 29 2.32 2.50 15.72
CA CYS A 29 3.77 2.50 15.86
C CYS A 29 4.40 1.63 14.77
N PRO A 30 5.27 2.18 13.90
CA PRO A 30 6.00 1.39 12.91
C PRO A 30 6.82 0.26 13.56
N VAL A 31 6.90 -0.88 12.88
CA VAL A 31 7.73 -2.02 13.31
C VAL A 31 8.74 -2.37 12.22
N ASP A 32 9.82 -3.04 12.62
CA ASP A 32 10.86 -3.51 11.70
C ASP A 32 10.42 -4.77 10.91
N ARG A 33 9.33 -4.63 10.17
CA ARG A 33 8.82 -5.61 9.19
C ARG A 33 8.27 -4.83 8.01
N MET A 34 8.63 -5.23 6.80
CA MET A 34 8.30 -4.48 5.58
C MET A 34 7.28 -5.22 4.72
N ALA A 35 6.38 -4.47 4.09
CA ALA A 35 5.73 -4.90 2.85
C ALA A 35 6.56 -4.36 1.68
N ARG A 36 6.77 -5.18 0.64
CA ARG A 36 7.55 -4.79 -0.55
C ARG A 36 6.78 -5.07 -1.82
N LEU A 37 6.62 -4.05 -2.64
CA LEU A 37 5.99 -4.14 -3.96
C LEU A 37 6.99 -3.79 -5.05
N GLU A 38 6.96 -4.54 -6.14
CA GLU A 38 7.55 -4.16 -7.42
C GLU A 38 6.47 -3.54 -8.30
N LEU A 39 6.76 -2.35 -8.81
CA LEU A 39 5.93 -1.59 -9.75
C LEU A 39 6.63 -1.54 -11.10
N LEU A 40 5.90 -1.92 -12.13
CA LEU A 40 6.40 -2.01 -13.49
C LEU A 40 5.49 -1.22 -14.42
N LEU A 41 6.05 -0.18 -15.05
CA LEU A 41 5.39 0.62 -16.06
C LEU A 41 5.83 0.15 -17.45
N GLU A 42 4.88 -0.37 -18.21
CA GLU A 42 5.04 -0.95 -19.55
C GLU A 42 4.21 -0.19 -20.57
N GLU A 43 4.46 -0.44 -21.86
CA GLU A 43 3.59 0.08 -22.92
C GLU A 43 2.19 -0.57 -22.82
N GLY A 44 1.16 0.18 -23.23
CA GLY A 44 -0.23 -0.24 -23.16
C GLY A 44 -1.04 0.55 -22.13
N GLU A 45 -2.19 -0.01 -21.72
CA GLU A 45 -3.11 0.62 -20.78
C GLU A 45 -3.59 -0.36 -19.72
N GLY A 46 -4.01 0.19 -18.57
CA GLY A 46 -4.63 -0.56 -17.50
C GLY A 46 -3.75 -0.80 -16.29
N ILE A 47 -4.32 -1.49 -15.30
CA ILE A 47 -3.69 -1.75 -14.01
C ILE A 47 -3.85 -3.24 -13.68
N SER A 48 -2.73 -3.93 -13.48
CA SER A 48 -2.67 -5.32 -13.03
C SER A 48 -2.16 -5.35 -11.59
N VAL A 49 -2.98 -5.87 -10.68
CA VAL A 49 -2.67 -6.00 -9.25
C VAL A 49 -3.09 -7.40 -8.81
N PRO A 50 -2.36 -8.07 -7.90
CA PRO A 50 -2.79 -9.36 -7.36
C PRO A 50 -4.22 -9.30 -6.81
N PRO A 51 -5.07 -10.32 -7.06
CA PRO A 51 -6.51 -10.28 -6.75
C PRO A 51 -6.82 -10.10 -5.26
N GLU A 52 -5.94 -10.59 -4.38
CA GLU A 52 -6.04 -10.43 -2.92
C GLU A 52 -5.82 -8.99 -2.44
N MET A 53 -5.22 -8.13 -3.28
CA MET A 53 -4.88 -6.74 -2.96
C MET A 53 -5.96 -5.75 -3.45
N SER A 54 -7.24 -6.09 -3.27
CA SER A 54 -8.38 -5.31 -3.78
C SER A 54 -8.37 -3.84 -3.34
N LYS A 55 -7.96 -3.56 -2.09
CA LYS A 55 -7.83 -2.20 -1.55
C LYS A 55 -6.72 -1.40 -2.25
N THR A 56 -5.58 -2.04 -2.54
CA THR A 56 -4.46 -1.45 -3.28
C THR A 56 -4.87 -1.15 -4.72
N ARG A 57 -5.56 -2.07 -5.38
CA ARG A 57 -6.14 -1.85 -6.72
C ARG A 57 -7.04 -0.62 -6.74
N ARG A 58 -7.96 -0.53 -5.78
CA ARG A 58 -8.87 0.61 -5.66
C ARG A 58 -8.13 1.93 -5.41
N ALA A 59 -7.11 1.93 -4.57
CA ALA A 59 -6.29 3.11 -4.30
C ALA A 59 -5.56 3.59 -5.57
N LEU A 60 -4.96 2.67 -6.33
CA LEU A 60 -4.31 2.98 -7.61
C LEU A 60 -5.28 3.53 -8.64
N GLU A 61 -6.47 2.94 -8.79
CA GLU A 61 -7.50 3.46 -9.70
C GLU A 61 -7.88 4.91 -9.35
N LEU A 62 -8.09 5.21 -8.06
CA LEU A 62 -8.44 6.55 -7.60
C LEU A 62 -7.31 7.56 -7.80
N ALA A 63 -6.06 7.12 -7.65
CA ALA A 63 -4.88 7.96 -7.86
C ALA A 63 -4.67 8.23 -9.36
N LEU A 64 -4.72 7.19 -10.19
CA LEU A 64 -4.49 7.27 -11.63
C LEU A 64 -5.63 7.98 -12.37
N ALA A 65 -6.86 7.95 -11.84
CA ALA A 65 -7.96 8.77 -12.34
C ALA A 65 -7.68 10.29 -12.19
N ARG A 66 -6.89 10.68 -11.18
CA ARG A 66 -6.48 12.08 -10.95
C ARG A 66 -5.15 12.43 -11.63
N ARG A 67 -4.24 11.45 -11.70
CA ARG A 67 -2.90 11.60 -12.26
C ARG A 67 -2.56 10.38 -13.12
N PRO A 68 -2.99 10.37 -14.39
CA PRO A 68 -2.72 9.26 -15.29
C PRO A 68 -1.21 9.04 -15.51
N LEU A 69 -0.83 7.79 -15.75
CA LEU A 69 0.50 7.42 -16.19
C LEU A 69 0.48 7.05 -17.68
N PRO A 70 1.57 7.32 -18.43
CA PRO A 70 1.66 6.96 -19.84
C PRO A 70 2.07 5.48 -19.99
N GLY A 71 1.15 4.56 -19.67
CA GLY A 71 1.40 3.12 -19.80
C GLY A 71 0.52 2.22 -18.94
N ALA A 72 0.72 0.92 -19.07
CA ALA A 72 0.12 -0.10 -18.21
C ALA A 72 0.96 -0.25 -16.93
N LEU A 73 0.30 -0.25 -15.77
CA LEU A 73 0.94 -0.46 -14.48
C LEU A 73 0.72 -1.89 -14.00
N ARG A 74 1.81 -2.64 -13.79
CA ARG A 74 1.78 -3.96 -13.16
C ARG A 74 2.40 -3.90 -11.77
N VAL A 75 1.68 -4.43 -10.80
CA VAL A 75 2.10 -4.54 -9.40
C VAL A 75 2.39 -5.99 -9.09
N ARG A 76 3.52 -6.25 -8.43
CA ARG A 76 3.87 -7.56 -7.88
C ARG A 76 4.20 -7.42 -6.41
N ARG A 77 3.66 -8.32 -5.59
CA ARG A 77 3.96 -8.39 -4.16
C ARG A 77 5.21 -9.26 -3.96
N LEU A 78 6.30 -8.66 -3.51
CA LEU A 78 7.57 -9.35 -3.25
C LEU A 78 7.62 -9.88 -1.81
N GLU A 79 7.10 -9.09 -0.88
CA GLU A 79 7.06 -9.40 0.55
C GLU A 79 5.73 -8.90 1.12
N ALA A 80 5.05 -9.74 1.91
CA ALA A 80 3.78 -9.39 2.56
C ALA A 80 3.89 -9.51 4.07
N LEU A 81 3.23 -8.56 4.75
CA LEU A 81 3.04 -8.62 6.19
C LEU A 81 1.87 -9.57 6.52
N PRO A 82 1.91 -10.27 7.67
CA PRO A 82 0.83 -11.15 8.08
C PRO A 82 -0.52 -10.44 8.12
N GLU A 83 -1.47 -10.95 7.33
CA GLU A 83 -2.82 -10.39 7.23
C GLU A 83 -3.65 -10.75 8.46
N GLY A 84 -4.49 -9.81 8.91
CA GLY A 84 -5.35 -10.01 10.08
C GLY A 84 -4.62 -10.13 11.43
N LYS A 85 -3.33 -9.76 11.48
CA LYS A 85 -2.50 -9.84 12.70
C LYS A 85 -2.14 -8.48 13.30
N GLY A 86 -2.85 -7.41 12.91
CA GLY A 86 -2.62 -6.07 13.45
C GLY A 86 -1.43 -5.30 12.87
N TYR A 87 -0.76 -5.81 11.82
CA TYR A 87 0.40 -5.17 11.17
C TYR A 87 0.07 -4.01 10.22
N ALA A 88 -1.21 -3.65 10.10
CA ALA A 88 -1.69 -2.72 9.07
C ALA A 88 -1.22 -3.09 7.64
N SER A 89 -1.17 -4.39 7.33
CA SER A 89 -0.63 -4.94 6.07
C SER A 89 -1.19 -4.26 4.82
N SER A 90 -2.52 -4.12 4.71
CA SER A 90 -3.14 -3.43 3.57
C SER A 90 -2.74 -1.96 3.45
N THR A 91 -2.50 -1.27 4.56
CA THR A 91 -2.05 0.14 4.56
C THR A 91 -0.63 0.22 4.00
N ALA A 92 0.27 -0.67 4.44
CA ALA A 92 1.63 -0.73 3.93
C ALA A 92 1.65 -1.01 2.41
N ASP A 93 0.82 -1.94 1.92
CA ASP A 93 0.70 -2.22 0.48
C ASP A 93 0.17 -1.02 -0.32
N ILE A 94 -0.86 -0.33 0.19
CA ILE A 94 -1.40 0.87 -0.46
C ILE A 94 -0.32 1.94 -0.57
N LEU A 95 0.42 2.19 0.51
CA LEU A 95 1.47 3.19 0.52
C LEU A 95 2.62 2.82 -0.44
N ALA A 96 3.06 1.55 -0.43
CA ALA A 96 4.08 1.07 -1.35
C ALA A 96 3.65 1.21 -2.83
N ALA A 97 2.37 1.02 -3.13
CA ALA A 97 1.85 1.17 -4.49
C ALA A 97 1.69 2.63 -4.92
N LEU A 98 1.34 3.54 -4.00
CA LEU A 98 1.10 4.96 -4.32
C LEU A 98 2.38 5.80 -4.35
N TYR A 99 3.38 5.42 -3.57
CA TYR A 99 4.62 6.20 -3.40
C TYR A 99 5.86 5.56 -4.03
N GLY A 100 5.72 4.39 -4.67
CA GLY A 100 6.75 3.80 -5.53
C GLY A 100 6.66 4.30 -6.97
#